data_AF-A0A4R0NX14-F1
#
_entry.id   AF-A0A4R0NX14-F1
#
_cell.length_a   1.000
_cell.length_b   1.000
_cell.length_c   1.000
_cell.angle_alpha   90.00
_cell.angle_beta   90.00
_cell.angle_gamma   90.00
#
_symmetry.space_group_name_H-M   'P 1'
#
loop_
_entity.id
_entity.type
_entity.pdbx_description
1 polymer ?
#
loop_
_entity_poly.entity_id
_entity_poly.type
_entity_poly.pdbx_seq_one_letter_code
_entity_poly.pdbx_strand_id
1 'polypeptide(L)' 'MKIYNSDIDKKEIKRSREVKFLSLSAQDRFFELIKLNELAVLMNGGKPLKAPQGKGIVIRRSAR' A
#
# COMPACT_ATOMS: atom_id res chain seq x y z
N MET A 1 -15.05 21.75 6.99
CA MET A 1 -15.21 20.37 6.51
C MET A 1 -14.07 19.53 7.08
N LYS A 2 -14.35 18.62 8.01
CA LYS A 2 -13.32 17.69 8.52
C LYS A 2 -13.20 16.52 7.55
N ILE A 3 -11.98 16.24 7.09
CA ILE A 3 -11.68 15.18 6.10
C ILE A 3 -11.73 13.79 6.76
N TYR A 4 -11.64 13.74 8.09
CA TYR A 4 -11.71 12.50 8.87
C TYR A 4 -12.68 12.65 10.03
N ASN A 5 -13.48 11.61 10.27
CA ASN A 5 -14.32 11.51 11.45
C ASN A 5 -13.49 10.95 12.63
N SER A 6 -13.22 11.79 13.62
CA SER A 6 -12.48 11.43 14.84
C SER A 6 -13.30 10.60 15.82
N ASP A 7 -14.61 10.51 15.63
CA ASP A 7 -15.54 9.86 16.56
C ASP A 7 -15.60 8.35 16.34
N ILE A 8 -14.98 7.85 15.26
CA ILE A 8 -14.86 6.43 14.96
C ILE A 8 -13.78 5.81 15.84
N ASP A 9 -14.12 4.77 16.60
CA ASP A 9 -13.16 4.04 17.42
C ASP A 9 -12.09 3.35 16.54
N LYS A 10 -10.82 3.55 16.92
CA LYS A 10 -9.68 2.91 16.25
C LYS A 10 -9.77 1.38 16.27
N LYS A 11 -10.36 0.79 17.32
CA LYS A 11 -10.55 -0.67 17.38
C LYS A 11 -11.50 -1.15 16.30
N GLU A 12 -12.57 -0.42 16.05
CA GLU A 12 -13.55 -0.73 15.02
C GLU A 12 -12.93 -0.62 13.62
N ILE A 13 -12.14 0.43 13.37
CA ILE A 13 -11.39 0.58 12.11
C ILE A 13 -10.45 -0.62 11.89
N LYS A 14 -9.71 -1.03 12.93
CA LYS A 14 -8.80 -2.18 12.85
C LYS A 14 -9.55 -3.46 12.51
N ARG A 15 -10.64 -3.74 13.24
CA ARG A 15 -11.48 -4.93 13.02
C ARG A 15 -12.03 -4.98 11.60
N SER A 16 -12.62 -3.89 11.12
CA SER A 16 -13.20 -3.81 9.77
C SER A 16 -12.14 -4.02 8.67
N ARG A 17 -10.93 -3.48 8.87
CA ARG A 17 -9.80 -3.71 7.95
C ARG A 17 -9.32 -5.16 7.95
N GLU A 18 -9.25 -5.77 9.12
CA GLU A 18 -8.83 -7.17 9.27
C GLU A 18 -9.81 -8.13 8.58
N VAL A 19 -11.11 -7.95 8.79
CA VAL A 19 -12.15 -8.75 8.12
C VAL A 19 -12.04 -8.62 6.59
N LYS A 20 -11.92 -7.39 6.08
CA LYS A 20 -11.74 -7.14 4.64
C LYS A 20 -10.46 -7.80 4.12
N PHE A 21 -9.36 -7.72 4.84
CA PHE A 21 -8.09 -8.33 4.42
C PHE A 21 -8.20 -9.86 4.37
N LEU A 22 -8.82 -10.47 5.37
CA LEU A 22 -8.99 -11.91 5.46
C LEU A 22 -9.92 -12.47 4.37
N SER A 23 -10.90 -11.69 3.90
CA SER A 23 -11.79 -12.11 2.80
C SER A 23 -11.14 -12.07 1.40
N LEU A 24 -9.97 -11.43 1.25
CA LEU A 24 -9.29 -11.32 -0.04
C LEU A 24 -8.47 -12.58 -0.37
N SER A 25 -8.39 -12.90 -1.67
CA SER A 25 -7.47 -13.90 -2.19
C SER A 25 -6.01 -13.43 -2.02
N ALA A 26 -5.05 -14.36 -2.11
CA ALA A 26 -3.63 -14.02 -2.05
C ALA A 26 -3.22 -13.02 -3.16
N GLN A 27 -3.77 -13.18 -4.37
CA GLN A 27 -3.51 -12.29 -5.50
C GLN A 27 -4.07 -10.88 -5.25
N ASP A 28 -5.28 -10.78 -4.71
CA ASP A 28 -5.89 -9.47 -4.42
C ASP A 28 -5.16 -8.75 -3.29
N ARG A 29 -4.70 -9.47 -2.26
CA ARG A 29 -3.86 -8.90 -1.20
C ARG A 29 -2.57 -8.32 -1.76
N PHE A 30 -1.95 -8.99 -2.72
CA PHE A 30 -0.74 -8.51 -3.39
C PHE A 30 -1.00 -7.21 -4.17
N PHE A 31 -2.08 -7.15 -4.96
CA PHE A 31 -2.42 -5.93 -5.70
C PHE A 31 -2.81 -4.77 -4.79
N GLU A 32 -3.56 -5.01 -3.71
CA GLU A 32 -3.88 -3.98 -2.73
C GLU A 32 -2.61 -3.41 -2.07
N LEU A 33 -1.60 -4.24 -1.80
CA LEU A 33 -0.31 -3.78 -1.29
C LEU A 33 0.41 -2.88 -2.31
N ILE A 34 0.40 -3.22 -3.60
CA ILE A 34 1.00 -2.37 -4.65
C ILE A 34 0.30 -1.01 -4.71
N LYS A 35 -1.03 -0.99 -4.75
CA LYS A 35 -1.81 0.25 -4.76
C LYS A 35 -1.53 1.10 -3.52
N LEU A 36 -1.41 0.47 -2.35
CA LEU A 36 -1.08 1.16 -1.11
C LEU A 36 0.31 1.81 -1.18
N ASN A 37 1.28 1.11 -1.76
CA ASN A 37 2.62 1.67 -1.96
C ASN A 37 2.59 2.87 -2.92
N GLU A 38 1.90 2.76 -4.06
CA GLU A 38 1.74 3.86 -5.02
C GLU A 38 1.09 5.08 -4.37
N LEU A 39 0.00 4.86 -3.62
CA LEU A 39 -0.70 5.93 -2.90
C LEU A 39 0.21 6.58 -1.86
N ALA A 40 0.99 5.78 -1.12
CA ALA A 40 1.93 6.31 -0.13
C ALA A 40 3.01 7.19 -0.77
N VAL A 41 3.51 6.83 -1.95
CA VAL A 41 4.46 7.66 -2.72
C VAL A 41 3.79 8.97 -3.16
N LEU A 42 2.57 8.91 -3.69
CA LEU A 42 1.81 10.11 -4.11
C LEU A 42 1.57 11.06 -2.93
N MET A 43 1.14 10.51 -1.78
CA MET A 43 0.91 11.29 -0.56
C MET A 43 2.21 11.87 0.02
N ASN A 44 3.35 11.23 -0.22
CA ASN A 44 4.66 11.71 0.19
C ASN A 44 5.33 12.65 -0.84
N GLY A 45 4.53 13.37 -1.64
CA GLY A 45 5.02 14.31 -2.64
C GLY A 45 5.81 13.66 -3.77
N GLY A 46 5.45 12.43 -4.14
CA GLY A 46 6.12 11.64 -5.17
C GLY A 46 7.41 10.95 -4.70
N LYS A 47 7.78 11.08 -3.42
CA LYS A 47 9.00 10.47 -2.88
C LYS A 47 8.72 9.09 -2.30
N PRO A 48 9.47 8.05 -2.70
CA PRO A 48 9.39 6.74 -2.06
C PRO A 48 9.63 6.82 -0.54
N LEU A 49 8.85 6.08 0.25
CA LEU A 49 9.05 5.96 1.70
C LEU A 49 10.43 5.39 2.06
N LYS A 50 10.95 4.51 1.21
CA LYS A 50 12.31 3.96 1.31
C LYS A 50 13.01 4.15 -0.03
N ALA A 51 14.15 4.83 -0.02
CA ALA A 51 15.04 4.85 -1.16
C ALA A 51 15.67 3.45 -1.32
N PRO A 52 15.85 2.95 -2.56
CA PRO A 52 16.63 1.75 -2.78
C PRO A 52 18.01 1.90 -2.11
N GLN A 53 18.35 1.02 -1.18
CA GLN A 53 19.64 1.04 -0.47
C GLN A 53 20.82 0.55 -1.36
N GLY A 54 20.55 0.30 -2.65
CA GLY A 54 21.52 -0.05 -3.68
C GLY A 54 20.95 0.26 -5.07
N LYS A 55 21.74 0.05 -6.13
CA LYS A 55 21.34 0.36 -7.53
C LYS A 55 20.17 -0.49 -8.08
N GLY A 56 19.64 -1.43 -7.28
CA GLY A 56 18.58 -2.35 -7.67
C GLY A 56 19.05 -3.41 -8.67
N ILE A 57 18.43 -4.60 -8.66
CA ILE A 57 18.60 -5.57 -9.73
C ILE A 57 17.79 -5.07 -10.93
N VAL A 58 18.45 -4.64 -12.00
CA VAL A 58 17.80 -4.32 -13.26
C VAL A 58 17.53 -5.64 -14.01
N ILE A 59 16.35 -6.21 -13.82
CA ILE A 59 15.90 -7.38 -14.59
C ILE A 59 15.52 -6.89 -15.99
N ARG A 60 16.48 -6.88 -16.92
CA ARG A 60 16.18 -6.69 -18.35
C ARG A 60 15.93 -8.03 -19.01
N ARG A 61 14.86 -8.14 -19.80
CA ARG A 61 14.71 -9.26 -20.74
C ARG A 61 15.85 -9.14 -21.76
N SER A 62 16.68 -10.17 -21.93
CA SER A 62 17.62 -10.18 -23.05
C SER A 62 16.80 -10.22 -24.34
N ALA A 63 16.93 -9.21 -25.20
CA ALA A 63 16.46 -9.33 -26.56
C ALA A 63 17.14 -10.55 -27.20
N ARG A 64 16.36 -11.50 -27.70
CA ARG A 64 16.82 -12.47 -28.69
C ARG A 64 16.68 -11.84 -30.06
#